data_AF-A0A089NTV1-F1
#
_entry.id   AF-A0A089NTV1-F1
#
_cell.length_a   1.000
_cell.length_b   1.000
_cell.length_c   1.000
_cell.angle_alpha   90.00
_cell.angle_beta   90.00
_cell.angle_gamma   90.00
#
_symmetry.space_group_name_H-M   'P 1'
#
loop_
_entity.id
_entity.type
_entity.pdbx_description
1 polymer ?
#
loop_
_entity_poly.entity_id
_entity_poly.type
_entity_poly.pdbx_seq_one_letter_code
_entity_poly.pdbx_strand_id
1 'polypeptide(L)'
;MPPLIDLPTPPILAEAIRADEAPGALEAMFTARAKREGWSDSQAEWIGRLGVAALDGAVSPTPAAIDRAYKAAGRRLSAGYFNHALDEGKSRLVAFLTVIDLEKQVIMRAGGKPPNYPDQALQTAFRALEEAAARKDSVEEQLATAFLILRQQ
;
A
#
# COMPACT_ATOMS: atom_id res chain seq x y z
N MET A 1 4.61 12.15 -29.05
CA MET A 1 4.69 11.47 -27.74
C MET A 1 4.93 12.55 -26.70
N PRO A 2 4.05 12.74 -25.70
CA PRO A 2 4.37 13.63 -24.59
C PRO A 2 5.47 13.00 -23.72
N PRO A 3 6.33 13.80 -23.07
CA PRO A 3 7.36 13.28 -22.18
C PRO A 3 6.71 12.69 -20.91
N LEU A 4 7.19 11.51 -20.52
CA LEU A 4 6.93 10.93 -19.21
C LEU A 4 7.44 11.92 -18.14
N ILE A 5 6.53 12.40 -17.30
CA ILE A 5 6.87 13.19 -16.13
C ILE A 5 7.63 12.25 -15.18
N ASP A 6 8.92 12.52 -15.02
CA ASP A 6 9.78 11.83 -14.07
C ASP A 6 9.37 12.29 -12.67
N LEU A 7 8.53 11.48 -12.02
CA LEU A 7 8.08 11.76 -10.65
C LEU A 7 9.24 11.48 -9.70
N PRO A 8 9.64 12.44 -8.85
CA PRO A 8 10.74 12.25 -7.92
C PRO A 8 10.39 11.15 -6.91
N THR A 9 11.35 10.24 -6.75
CA THR A 9 11.34 9.06 -5.90
C THR A 9 11.17 9.47 -4.41
N PRO A 10 10.07 9.13 -3.71
CA PRO A 10 9.85 9.56 -2.32
C PRO A 10 10.90 9.02 -1.33
N PRO A 11 11.24 9.77 -0.26
CA PRO A 11 12.41 9.50 0.60
C PRO A 11 12.43 8.14 1.32
N ILE A 12 11.28 7.47 1.48
CA ILE A 12 11.19 6.09 2.01
C ILE A 12 11.92 5.08 1.07
N LEU A 13 12.23 5.46 -0.18
CA LEU A 13 13.09 4.71 -1.10
C LEU A 13 14.56 4.69 -0.77
N ALA A 14 15.06 5.74 -0.13
CA ALA A 14 16.49 5.90 0.06
C ALA A 14 17.07 4.84 1.02
N GLU A 15 16.24 4.32 1.93
CA GLU A 15 16.62 3.27 2.88
C GLU A 15 16.64 1.88 2.25
N ALA A 16 15.86 1.65 1.18
CA ALA A 16 15.82 0.37 0.47
C ALA A 16 17.04 0.11 -0.45
N ILE A 17 17.84 1.15 -0.73
CA ILE A 17 18.96 1.09 -1.68
C ILE A 17 20.24 0.46 -1.09
N ARG A 18 20.30 0.17 0.22
CA ARG A 18 21.54 -0.25 0.90
C ARG A 18 21.70 -1.75 1.20
N ALA A 19 20.74 -2.59 0.85
CA ALA A 19 20.80 -4.02 1.16
C ALA A 19 20.89 -4.86 -0.12
N ASP A 20 22.11 -5.19 -0.54
CA ASP A 20 22.36 -6.16 -1.60
C ASP A 20 23.28 -7.27 -1.07
N GLU A 21 22.70 -8.45 -0.86
CA GLU A 21 23.23 -9.75 -1.28
C GLU A 21 22.16 -10.84 -0.98
N ALA A 22 21.79 -11.58 -2.04
CA ALA A 22 20.67 -12.53 -2.19
C ALA A 22 19.17 -12.08 -2.14
N PRO A 23 18.73 -10.94 -2.73
CA PRO A 23 17.32 -10.48 -2.65
C PRO A 23 16.44 -10.82 -3.88
N GLY A 24 17.03 -11.16 -5.04
CA GLY A 24 16.31 -11.13 -6.33
C GLY A 24 15.15 -12.13 -6.47
N ALA A 25 15.25 -13.34 -5.93
CA ALA A 25 14.19 -14.36 -6.08
C ALA A 25 12.95 -14.07 -5.22
N LEU A 26 13.14 -13.58 -3.99
CA LEU A 26 12.04 -13.21 -3.10
C LEU A 26 11.35 -11.92 -3.56
N GLU A 27 12.13 -10.93 -3.98
CA GLU A 27 11.59 -9.71 -4.59
C GLU A 27 10.77 -10.06 -5.83
N ALA A 28 11.32 -10.84 -6.76
CA ALA A 28 10.61 -11.27 -7.96
C ALA A 28 9.33 -12.06 -7.64
N MET A 29 9.35 -12.93 -6.62
CA MET A 29 8.17 -13.66 -6.16
C MET A 29 7.07 -12.73 -5.64
N PHE A 30 7.42 -11.74 -4.80
CA PHE A 30 6.48 -10.75 -4.29
C PHE A 30 5.93 -9.86 -5.42
N THR A 31 6.78 -9.40 -6.33
CA THR A 31 6.38 -8.63 -7.50
C THR A 31 5.44 -9.42 -8.40
N ALA A 32 5.76 -10.69 -8.70
CA ALA A 32 4.90 -11.55 -9.51
C ALA A 32 3.53 -11.78 -8.85
N ARG A 33 3.52 -11.97 -7.52
CA ARG A 33 2.27 -12.06 -6.75
C ARG A 33 1.46 -10.76 -6.84
N ALA A 34 2.09 -9.60 -6.66
CA ALA A 34 1.44 -8.31 -6.73
C ALA A 34 0.80 -8.05 -8.11
N LYS A 35 1.51 -8.36 -9.20
CA LYS A 35 0.95 -8.24 -10.56
C LYS A 35 -0.29 -9.10 -10.75
N ARG A 36 -0.25 -10.36 -10.29
CA ARG A 36 -1.41 -11.27 -10.35
C ARG A 36 -2.59 -10.77 -9.52
N GLU A 37 -2.32 -10.10 -8.40
CA GLU A 37 -3.34 -9.49 -7.54
C GLU A 37 -3.82 -8.12 -8.04
N GLY A 38 -3.31 -7.64 -9.19
CA GLY A 38 -3.82 -6.43 -9.86
C GLY A 38 -3.08 -5.14 -9.51
N TRP A 39 -1.92 -5.19 -8.85
CA TRP A 39 -1.06 -4.02 -8.71
C TRP A 39 -0.43 -3.65 -10.07
N SER A 40 -0.19 -2.34 -10.31
CA SER A 40 0.55 -1.92 -11.53
C SER A 40 1.98 -2.43 -11.50
N ASP A 41 2.69 -2.40 -12.63
CA ASP A 41 4.09 -2.83 -12.70
C ASP A 41 4.97 -2.09 -11.67
N SER A 42 4.87 -0.76 -11.62
CA SER A 42 5.63 0.05 -10.65
C SER A 42 5.24 -0.28 -9.20
N GLN A 43 3.95 -0.44 -8.90
CA GLN A 43 3.50 -0.79 -7.55
C GLN A 43 3.95 -2.19 -7.13
N ALA A 44 3.97 -3.13 -8.07
CA ALA A 44 4.39 -4.50 -7.84
C ALA A 44 5.90 -4.62 -7.56
N GLU A 45 6.72 -3.86 -8.29
CA GLU A 45 8.16 -3.75 -7.99
C GLU A 45 8.39 -3.22 -6.58
N TRP A 46 7.60 -2.20 -6.21
CA TRP A 46 7.66 -1.62 -4.89
C TRP A 46 7.25 -2.57 -3.76
N ILE A 47 6.16 -3.32 -3.96
CA ILE A 47 5.75 -4.39 -3.04
C ILE A 47 6.85 -5.45 -2.92
N GLY A 48 7.57 -5.73 -4.00
CA GLY A 48 8.73 -6.61 -4.00
C GLY A 48 9.78 -6.17 -2.99
N ARG A 49 10.27 -4.93 -3.13
CA ARG A 49 11.30 -4.35 -2.26
C ARG A 49 10.85 -4.24 -0.82
N LEU A 50 9.63 -3.73 -0.59
CA LEU A 50 9.05 -3.58 0.74
C LEU A 50 8.83 -4.94 1.42
N GLY A 51 8.50 -5.97 0.65
CA GLY A 51 8.31 -7.33 1.12
C GLY A 51 9.62 -7.95 1.59
N VAL A 52 10.70 -7.79 0.83
CA VAL A 52 12.04 -8.23 1.25
C VAL A 52 12.50 -7.49 2.49
N ALA A 53 12.33 -6.16 2.53
CA ALA A 53 12.66 -5.35 3.71
C ALA A 53 11.88 -5.78 4.96
N ALA A 54 10.63 -6.24 4.81
CA ALA A 54 9.81 -6.74 5.90
C ALA A 54 10.24 -8.13 6.45
N LEU A 55 11.12 -8.85 5.74
CA LEU A 55 11.67 -10.14 6.17
C LEU A 55 12.95 -10.02 7.01
N ASP A 56 13.51 -8.82 7.16
CA ASP A 56 14.66 -8.50 8.03
C ASP A 56 15.85 -9.49 7.88
N GLY A 57 16.20 -9.85 6.64
CA GLY A 57 17.34 -10.73 6.36
C GLY A 57 17.14 -12.21 6.73
N ALA A 58 15.89 -12.67 6.94
CA ALA A 58 15.61 -14.08 7.18
C ALA A 58 16.12 -14.97 6.03
N VAL A 59 17.11 -15.83 6.31
CA VAL A 59 17.81 -16.69 5.33
C VAL A 59 16.90 -17.77 4.73
N SER A 60 15.85 -18.18 5.43
CA SER A 60 14.86 -19.16 4.93
C SER A 60 13.49 -18.87 5.55
N PRO A 61 12.74 -17.89 5.01
CA PRO A 61 11.48 -17.47 5.58
C PRO A 61 10.41 -18.54 5.38
N THR A 62 9.61 -18.79 6.41
CA THR A 62 8.47 -19.72 6.31
C THR A 62 7.39 -19.16 5.39
N PRO A 63 6.51 -20.00 4.79
CA PRO A 63 5.40 -19.51 3.97
C PRO A 63 4.50 -18.49 4.70
N ALA A 64 4.30 -18.67 6.00
CA ALA A 64 3.55 -17.73 6.82
C ALA A 64 4.29 -16.38 7.00
N ALA A 65 5.61 -16.39 7.13
CA ALA A 65 6.41 -15.17 7.17
C ALA A 65 6.37 -14.43 5.83
N ILE A 66 6.48 -15.16 4.72
CA ILE A 66 6.35 -14.63 3.35
C ILE A 66 4.99 -13.95 3.16
N ASP A 67 3.89 -14.61 3.53
CA ASP A 67 2.54 -14.02 3.38
C ASP A 67 2.35 -12.77 4.25
N ARG A 68 2.86 -12.78 5.50
CA ARG A 68 2.82 -11.60 6.37
C ARG A 68 3.62 -10.44 5.80
N ALA A 69 4.83 -10.71 5.29
CA ALA A 69 5.70 -9.71 4.69
C ALA A 69 5.04 -9.08 3.45
N TYR A 70 4.47 -9.90 2.56
CA TYR A 70 3.70 -9.41 1.41
C TYR A 70 2.53 -8.51 1.81
N LYS A 71 1.73 -8.94 2.78
CA LYS A 71 0.61 -8.14 3.30
C LYS A 71 1.08 -6.84 3.96
N ALA A 72 2.21 -6.87 4.66
CA ALA A 72 2.82 -5.68 5.25
C ALA A 72 3.32 -4.71 4.16
N ALA A 73 3.94 -5.23 3.10
CA ALA A 73 4.38 -4.43 1.96
C ALA A 73 3.21 -3.70 1.28
N GLY A 74 2.09 -4.39 1.05
CA GLY A 74 0.88 -3.76 0.51
C GLY A 74 0.33 -2.64 1.42
N ARG A 75 0.29 -2.85 2.74
CA ARG A 75 -0.14 -1.81 3.70
C ARG A 75 0.80 -0.61 3.71
N ARG A 76 2.12 -0.85 3.74
CA ARG A 76 3.16 0.18 3.69
C ARG A 76 3.05 1.01 2.42
N LEU A 77 2.86 0.36 1.27
CA LEU A 77 2.69 1.07 0.00
C LEU A 77 1.46 1.98 0.02
N SER A 78 0.30 1.48 0.49
CA SER A 78 -0.92 2.29 0.63
C SER A 78 -0.74 3.46 1.60
N ALA A 79 -0.06 3.26 2.73
CA ALA A 79 0.29 4.34 3.66
C ALA A 79 1.23 5.38 3.03
N GLY A 80 2.15 4.94 2.17
CA GLY A 80 3.02 5.80 1.37
C GLY A 80 2.21 6.72 0.45
N TYR A 81 1.23 6.18 -0.29
CA TYR A 81 0.34 6.99 -1.14
C TYR A 81 -0.47 8.01 -0.33
N PHE A 82 -0.96 7.61 0.83
CA PHE A 82 -1.70 8.50 1.73
C PHE A 82 -0.82 9.67 2.20
N ASN A 83 0.38 9.38 2.72
CA ASN A 83 1.31 10.41 3.19
C ASN A 83 1.75 11.32 2.05
N HIS A 84 2.05 10.76 0.89
CA HIS A 84 2.43 11.55 -0.27
C HIS A 84 1.33 12.56 -0.65
N ALA A 85 0.06 12.15 -0.65
CA ALA A 85 -1.04 13.08 -0.89
C ALA A 85 -1.11 14.19 0.17
N LEU A 86 -0.86 13.88 1.45
CA LEU A 86 -0.79 14.91 2.50
C LEU A 86 0.39 15.87 2.29
N ASP A 87 1.56 15.36 1.92
CA ASP A 87 2.77 16.14 1.65
C ASP A 87 2.59 17.07 0.45
N GLU A 88 1.77 16.68 -0.54
CA GLU A 88 1.32 17.53 -1.65
C GLU A 88 0.26 18.58 -1.25
N GLY A 89 -0.07 18.68 0.04
CA GLY A 89 -1.04 19.64 0.56
C GLY A 89 -2.50 19.24 0.35
N LYS A 90 -2.78 17.97 0.02
CA LYS A 90 -4.16 17.47 -0.04
C LYS A 90 -4.75 17.36 1.36
N SER A 91 -6.07 17.49 1.44
CA SER A 91 -6.76 17.20 2.70
C SER A 91 -6.70 15.71 3.02
N ARG A 92 -6.83 15.39 4.30
CA ARG A 92 -6.87 14.00 4.79
C ARG A 92 -7.98 13.16 4.16
N LEU A 93 -9.13 13.79 3.87
CA LEU A 93 -10.22 13.16 3.12
C LEU A 93 -9.77 12.78 1.70
N VAL A 94 -9.13 13.70 0.98
CA VAL A 94 -8.63 13.42 -0.38
C VAL A 94 -7.57 12.32 -0.35
N ALA A 95 -6.62 12.37 0.58
CA ALA A 95 -5.62 11.33 0.76
C ALA A 95 -6.25 9.95 1.04
N PHE A 96 -7.30 9.90 1.87
CA PHE A 96 -8.04 8.66 2.13
C PHE A 96 -8.75 8.14 0.89
N LEU A 97 -9.43 9.02 0.13
CA LEU A 97 -10.10 8.65 -1.12
C LEU A 97 -9.10 8.18 -2.19
N THR A 98 -7.87 8.71 -2.22
CA THR A 98 -6.79 8.21 -3.09
C THR A 98 -6.45 6.75 -2.79
N VAL A 99 -6.39 6.36 -1.50
CA VAL A 99 -6.12 4.96 -1.14
C VAL A 99 -7.31 4.05 -1.46
N ILE A 100 -8.55 4.53 -1.30
CA ILE A 100 -9.74 3.80 -1.73
C ILE A 100 -9.73 3.59 -3.24
N ASP A 101 -9.42 4.62 -4.02
CA ASP A 101 -9.31 4.53 -5.48
C ASP A 101 -8.24 3.52 -5.89
N LEU A 102 -7.08 3.52 -5.20
CA LEU A 102 -6.04 2.53 -5.39
C LEU A 102 -6.55 1.09 -5.14
N GLU A 103 -7.27 0.82 -4.05
CA GLU A 103 -7.85 -0.51 -3.79
C GLU A 103 -8.80 -0.93 -4.91
N LYS A 104 -9.67 -0.01 -5.37
CA LYS A 104 -10.59 -0.27 -6.48
C LYS A 104 -9.83 -0.59 -7.77
N GLN A 105 -8.80 0.19 -8.11
CA GLN A 105 -7.97 -0.07 -9.29
C GLN A 105 -7.27 -1.44 -9.23
N VAL A 106 -6.76 -1.83 -8.06
CA VAL A 106 -6.15 -3.14 -7.85
C VAL A 106 -7.18 -4.26 -8.12
N ILE A 107 -8.37 -4.16 -7.52
CA ILE A 107 -9.44 -5.14 -7.74
C ILE A 107 -9.86 -5.22 -9.21
N MET A 108 -10.04 -4.08 -9.89
CA MET A 108 -10.40 -4.04 -11.31
C MET A 108 -9.36 -4.74 -12.18
N ARG A 109 -8.07 -4.45 -11.96
CA ARG A 109 -6.97 -5.03 -12.74
C ARG A 109 -6.83 -6.53 -12.52
N ALA A 110 -7.22 -7.04 -11.35
CA ALA A 110 -7.33 -8.47 -11.07
C ALA A 110 -8.57 -9.14 -11.70
N GLY A 111 -9.41 -8.40 -12.44
CA GLY A 111 -10.67 -8.90 -13.01
C GLY A 111 -11.81 -9.01 -12.00
N GLY A 112 -11.64 -8.44 -10.80
CA GLY A 112 -12.67 -8.40 -9.77
C GLY A 112 -13.65 -7.25 -9.97
N LYS A 113 -14.78 -7.30 -9.24
CA LYS A 113 -15.74 -6.20 -9.15
C LYS A 113 -15.40 -5.35 -7.91
N PRO A 114 -15.01 -4.08 -8.07
CA PRO A 114 -14.71 -3.23 -6.93
C PRO A 114 -15.92 -3.04 -6.03
N PRO A 115 -15.71 -2.91 -4.72
CA PRO A 115 -16.77 -2.58 -3.79
C PRO A 115 -17.33 -1.19 -4.11
N ASN A 116 -18.65 -1.10 -4.08
CA ASN A 116 -19.34 0.18 -4.14
C ASN A 116 -19.59 0.66 -2.71
N TYR A 117 -18.73 1.55 -2.21
CA TYR A 117 -18.88 2.11 -0.86
C TYR A 117 -19.93 3.23 -0.86
N PRO A 118 -21.05 3.08 -0.12
CA PRO A 118 -22.02 4.16 0.02
C PRO A 118 -21.42 5.36 0.77
N ASP A 119 -21.92 6.56 0.49
CA ASP A 119 -21.44 7.80 1.13
C ASP A 119 -21.44 7.72 2.66
N GLN A 120 -22.46 7.11 3.25
CA GLN A 120 -22.55 6.93 4.70
C GLN A 120 -21.42 6.04 5.26
N ALA A 121 -21.05 4.99 4.53
CA ALA A 121 -19.95 4.12 4.92
C ALA A 121 -18.61 4.85 4.80
N LEU A 122 -18.40 5.61 3.72
CA LEU A 122 -17.21 6.43 3.52
C LEU A 122 -17.06 7.49 4.63
N GLN A 123 -18.15 8.16 5.00
CA GLN A 123 -18.14 9.14 6.10
C GLN A 123 -17.80 8.48 7.44
N THR A 124 -18.37 7.30 7.72
CA THR A 124 -18.09 6.56 8.97
C THR A 124 -16.65 6.09 9.03
N ALA A 125 -16.13 5.53 7.94
CA ALA A 125 -14.74 5.11 7.83
C ALA A 125 -13.77 6.30 7.98
N PHE A 126 -14.10 7.43 7.35
CA PHE A 126 -13.30 8.64 7.45
C PHE A 126 -13.26 9.21 8.88
N ARG A 127 -14.39 9.21 9.60
CA ARG A 127 -14.41 9.63 11.02
C ARG A 127 -13.51 8.74 11.88
N ALA A 128 -13.56 7.42 11.68
CA ALA A 128 -12.71 6.50 12.42
C ALA A 128 -11.21 6.68 12.09
N LEU A 129 -10.89 7.04 10.84
CA LEU A 129 -9.55 7.42 10.42
C LEU A 129 -9.08 8.68 11.18
N GLU A 130 -9.91 9.73 11.24
CA GLU A 130 -9.61 10.95 12.00
C GLU A 130 -9.42 10.67 13.50
N GLU A 131 -10.26 9.82 14.09
CA GLU A 131 -10.12 9.39 15.49
C GLU A 131 -8.82 8.63 15.74
N ALA A 132 -8.42 7.75 14.83
CA ALA A 132 -7.12 7.08 14.89
C ALA A 132 -5.95 8.07 14.76
N ALA A 133 -6.08 9.05 13.86
CA ALA A 133 -5.09 10.11 13.72
C ALA A 133 -4.98 10.96 15.01
N ALA A 134 -6.10 11.27 15.67
CA ALA A 134 -6.11 11.99 16.94
C ALA A 134 -5.44 11.21 18.09
N ARG A 135 -5.50 9.87 18.06
CA ARG A 135 -4.74 8.99 18.98
C ARG A 135 -3.26 8.87 18.64
N LYS A 136 -2.82 9.47 17.52
CA LYS A 136 -1.46 9.35 16.97
C LYS A 136 -1.10 7.93 16.57
N ASP A 137 -2.10 7.13 16.19
CA ASP A 137 -1.89 5.82 15.58
C ASP A 137 -1.06 5.99 14.30
N SER A 138 -0.29 4.97 13.91
CA SER A 138 0.44 5.01 12.64
C SER A 138 -0.51 5.11 11.45
N VAL A 139 -0.04 5.62 10.30
CA VAL A 139 -0.91 5.74 9.11
C VAL A 139 -1.40 4.38 8.62
N GLU A 140 -0.60 3.32 8.78
CA GLU A 140 -1.05 1.95 8.52
C GLU A 140 -2.24 1.55 9.41
N GLU A 141 -2.22 1.90 10.69
CA GLU A 141 -3.31 1.64 11.64
C GLU A 141 -4.54 2.52 11.40
N GLN A 142 -4.33 3.79 11.04
CA GLN A 142 -5.39 4.72 10.65
C GLN A 142 -6.17 4.17 9.46
N LEU A 143 -5.46 3.76 8.39
CA LEU A 143 -6.06 3.16 7.20
C LEU A 143 -6.71 1.82 7.53
N ALA A 144 -6.05 0.94 8.31
CA ALA A 144 -6.61 -0.35 8.69
C ALA A 144 -7.95 -0.21 9.43
N THR A 145 -8.06 0.78 10.33
CA THR A 145 -9.30 1.10 11.06
C THR A 145 -10.41 1.52 10.09
N ALA A 146 -10.10 2.41 9.15
CA ALA A 146 -11.06 2.88 8.15
C ALA A 146 -11.54 1.75 7.22
N PHE A 147 -10.62 0.94 6.68
CA PHE A 147 -10.94 -0.17 5.79
C PHE A 147 -11.69 -1.30 6.50
N LEU A 148 -11.50 -1.49 7.81
CA LEU A 148 -12.29 -2.44 8.59
C LEU A 148 -13.78 -2.08 8.55
N ILE A 149 -14.12 -0.79 8.68
CA ILE A 149 -15.51 -0.31 8.61
C ILE A 149 -16.07 -0.51 7.20
N LEU A 150 -15.30 -0.19 6.16
CA LEU A 150 -15.72 -0.33 4.77
C LEU A 150 -16.02 -1.79 4.38
N ARG A 151 -15.32 -2.76 4.98
CA ARG A 151 -15.48 -4.20 4.69
C ARG A 151 -16.62 -4.88 5.45
N GLN A 152 -17.27 -4.17 6.36
CA GLN A 152 -18.43 -4.65 7.11
C GLN A 152 -19.77 -4.29 6.43
N GLN A 153 -19.71 -3.61 5.29
CA GLN A 153 -20.87 -3.13 4.53
C GLN A 153 -21.28 -4.10 3.42
#